data_AF-M0HWA8-F1
#
_entry.id   AF-M0HWA8-F1
#
_cell.length_a   1.000
_cell.length_b   1.000
_cell.length_c   1.000
_cell.angle_alpha   90.00
_cell.angle_beta   90.00
_cell.angle_gamma   90.00
#
_symmetry.space_group_name_H-M   'P 1'
#
loop_
_entity.id
_entity.type
_entity.pdbx_description
1 polymer ?
#
loop_
_entity_poly.entity_id
_entity_poly.type
_entity_poly.pdbx_seq_one_letter_code
_entity_poly.pdbx_strand_id
1 'polypeptide(L)'
;MGIVKLDELTETSGEKPVESEFNRDREIGPIVSHMHHYSRDGTLLSSPAVSFDTLVKATPRTMEVTMEFPERDYTAILPVLCRKGWYQND
;
A
#
# COMPACT_ATOMS: atom_id res chain seq x y z
N MET A 1 -26.09 18.22 -14.44
CA MET A 1 -25.76 16.84 -14.03
C MET A 1 -25.90 15.98 -15.28
N GLY A 2 -24.80 15.69 -15.96
CA GLY A 2 -24.81 15.04 -17.28
C GLY A 2 -24.65 13.52 -17.15
N ILE A 3 -25.61 12.76 -17.64
CA ILE A 3 -25.51 11.30 -17.76
C ILE A 3 -24.85 11.02 -19.10
N VAL A 4 -23.64 10.46 -19.08
CA VAL A 4 -22.98 9.96 -20.29
C VAL A 4 -23.57 8.59 -20.61
N LYS A 5 -24.27 8.46 -21.75
CA LYS A 5 -24.73 7.18 -22.28
C LYS A 5 -23.57 6.48 -22.99
N LEU A 6 -23.37 5.20 -22.69
CA LEU A 6 -22.24 4.39 -23.13
C LEU A 6 -22.37 3.87 -24.59
N ASP A 7 -23.26 4.44 -25.39
CA ASP A 7 -23.65 3.87 -26.69
C ASP A 7 -22.96 4.52 -27.90
N GLU A 8 -22.09 5.52 -27.70
CA GLU A 8 -21.39 6.20 -28.80
C GLU A 8 -19.89 6.40 -28.50
N LEU A 9 -19.20 5.33 -28.09
CA LEU A 9 -17.75 5.28 -28.23
C LEU A 9 -17.44 4.78 -29.64
N THR A 10 -17.26 5.71 -30.59
CA THR A 10 -16.63 5.38 -31.86
C THR A 10 -15.21 4.91 -31.58
N GLU A 11 -14.92 3.64 -31.86
CA GLU A 11 -13.55 3.12 -31.92
C GLU A 11 -12.80 3.90 -33.01
N THR A 12 -12.19 5.02 -32.64
CA THR A 12 -11.12 5.60 -33.45
C THR A 12 -9.99 4.60 -33.45
N SER A 13 -9.65 4.07 -34.62
CA SER A 13 -8.55 3.13 -34.87
C SER A 13 -7.17 3.77 -34.66
N GLY A 14 -6.95 4.39 -33.51
CA GLY A 14 -5.63 4.71 -33.00
C GLY A 14 -4.92 3.42 -32.60
N GLU A 15 -3.58 3.43 -32.64
CA GLU A 15 -2.79 2.36 -32.04
C GLU A 15 -3.32 2.04 -30.64
N LYS A 16 -3.59 0.76 -30.38
CA LYS A 16 -3.96 0.33 -29.04
C LYS A 16 -2.79 0.70 -28.13
N PRO A 17 -3.02 1.44 -27.03
CA PRO A 17 -1.96 1.80 -26.10
C PRO A 17 -1.19 0.54 -25.71
N VAL A 18 0.13 0.59 -25.79
CA VAL A 18 0.95 -0.57 -25.44
C VAL A 18 1.11 -0.57 -23.92
N GLU A 19 0.90 -1.71 -23.25
CA GLU A 19 0.90 -1.79 -21.79
C GLU A 19 2.18 -1.20 -21.15
N SER A 20 3.31 -1.26 -21.85
CA SER A 20 4.59 -0.67 -21.44
C SER A 20 4.63 0.86 -21.43
N GLU A 21 3.66 1.53 -22.06
CA GLU A 21 3.48 2.99 -22.01
C GLU A 21 2.85 3.44 -20.69
N PHE A 22 2.19 2.51 -19.97
CA PHE A 22 1.70 2.76 -18.63
C PHE A 22 2.84 2.54 -17.64
N ASN A 23 3.49 3.63 -17.24
CA ASN A 23 4.38 3.63 -16.07
C ASN A 23 3.52 3.43 -14.82
N ARG A 24 3.26 2.17 -14.45
CA ARG A 24 2.54 1.85 -13.22
C ARG A 24 3.39 2.30 -12.04
N ASP A 25 2.86 3.26 -11.28
CA ASP A 25 3.48 3.66 -10.02
C ASP A 25 3.66 2.45 -9.10
N ARG A 26 4.66 2.51 -8.21
CA ARG A 26 4.90 1.47 -7.21
C ARG A 26 3.61 1.18 -6.45
N GLU A 27 3.37 -0.10 -6.16
CA GLU A 27 2.35 -0.49 -5.18
C GLU A 27 2.73 0.11 -3.82
N ILE A 28 2.00 1.14 -3.42
CA ILE A 28 2.20 1.85 -2.16
C ILE A 28 0.99 1.55 -1.27
N GLY A 29 1.28 1.17 -0.04
CA GLY A 29 0.26 0.98 0.99
C GLY A 29 0.88 1.15 2.38
N PRO A 30 0.18 1.78 3.32
CA PRO A 30 0.64 1.85 4.71
C PRO A 30 0.74 0.44 5.32
N ILE A 31 1.86 0.16 5.99
CA ILE A 31 2.12 -1.13 6.65
C ILE A 31 2.34 -0.90 8.14
N VAL A 32 1.54 -1.57 8.97
CA VAL A 32 1.75 -1.65 10.41
C VAL A 32 2.52 -2.94 10.72
N SER A 33 3.71 -2.79 11.28
CA SER A 33 4.64 -3.92 11.50
C SER A 33 4.67 -4.39 12.96
N HIS A 34 4.58 -5.70 13.17
CA HIS A 34 4.73 -6.42 14.43
C HIS A 34 6.02 -7.22 14.38
N MET A 35 7.11 -6.64 14.88
CA MET A 35 8.47 -7.16 14.68
C MET A 35 9.13 -7.56 15.98
N HIS A 36 9.69 -8.77 15.99
CA HIS A 36 10.60 -9.24 17.03
C HIS A 36 12.04 -8.95 16.59
N HIS A 37 12.89 -8.52 17.51
CA HIS A 37 14.31 -8.29 17.24
C HIS A 37 15.15 -9.29 18.02
N TYR A 38 16.07 -9.93 17.31
CA TYR A 38 17.01 -10.90 17.85
C TYR A 38 18.43 -10.41 17.65
N SER A 39 19.32 -10.73 18.60
CA SER A 39 20.76 -10.59 18.43
C SER A 39 21.29 -11.65 17.48
N ARG A 40 22.56 -11.49 17.11
CA ARG A 40 23.28 -12.40 16.22
C ARG A 40 23.23 -13.87 16.67
N ASP A 41 23.33 -14.11 17.97
CA ASP A 41 23.26 -15.45 18.58
C ASP A 41 21.83 -15.99 18.77
N GLY A 42 20.81 -15.24 18.34
CA GLY A 42 19.40 -15.62 18.44
C GLY A 42 18.74 -15.25 19.78
N THR A 43 19.40 -14.51 20.66
CA THR A 43 18.77 -14.00 21.89
C THR A 43 17.73 -12.93 21.55
N LEU A 44 16.53 -13.03 22.15
CA LEU A 44 15.48 -12.03 21.96
C LEU A 44 15.89 -10.70 22.62
N LEU A 45 16.01 -9.64 21.81
CA LEU A 45 16.35 -8.29 22.26
C LEU A 45 15.10 -7.46 22.55
N SER A 46 14.08 -7.55 21.69
CA SER A 46 12.81 -6.86 21.91
C SER A 46 11.66 -7.56 21.21
N SER A 47 10.46 -7.37 21.76
CA SER A 47 9.21 -7.85 21.16
C SER A 47 8.12 -6.79 21.32
N PRO A 48 7.09 -6.78 20.46
CA PRO A 48 6.00 -5.82 20.57
C PRO A 48 5.18 -6.09 21.84
N ALA A 49 4.81 -5.02 22.56
CA ALA A 49 4.08 -5.11 23.83
C ALA A 49 2.64 -5.66 23.69
N VAL A 50 2.07 -5.61 22.48
CA VAL A 50 0.73 -6.09 22.17
C VAL A 50 0.78 -7.32 21.28
N SER A 51 -0.25 -8.16 21.37
CA SER A 51 -0.39 -9.30 20.46
C SER A 51 -0.64 -8.83 19.02
N PHE A 52 -0.26 -9.67 18.04
CA PHE A 52 -0.54 -9.37 16.63
C PHE A 52 -2.05 -9.25 16.37
N ASP A 53 -2.87 -10.10 16.98
CA ASP A 53 -4.33 -10.04 16.82
C ASP A 53 -4.93 -8.75 17.39
N THR A 54 -4.40 -8.27 18.52
CA THR A 54 -4.81 -6.98 19.09
C THR A 54 -4.46 -5.84 18.14
N LEU A 55 -3.27 -5.87 17.54
CA LEU A 55 -2.83 -4.89 16.56
C LEU A 55 -3.76 -4.90 15.33
N VAL A 56 -4.01 -6.08 14.73
CA VAL A 56 -4.89 -6.24 13.58
C VAL A 56 -6.31 -5.72 13.85
N LYS A 57 -6.85 -5.97 15.05
CA LYS A 57 -8.18 -5.47 15.44
C LYS A 57 -8.22 -3.95 15.61
N ALA A 58 -7.13 -3.34 16.05
CA ALA A 58 -7.03 -1.89 16.24
C ALA A 58 -6.67 -1.14 14.94
N THR A 59 -6.05 -1.82 13.97
CA THR A 59 -5.64 -1.19 12.70
C THR A 59 -6.85 -0.93 11.80
N PRO A 60 -7.04 0.30 11.30
CA PRO A 60 -8.09 0.60 10.32
C PRO A 60 -7.84 -0.18 9.03
N ARG A 61 -8.90 -0.63 8.35
CA ARG A 61 -8.76 -1.41 7.10
C ARG A 61 -8.23 -0.57 5.93
N THR A 62 -8.50 0.73 5.96
CA THR A 62 -8.12 1.68 4.93
C THR A 62 -7.69 2.98 5.57
N MET A 63 -6.80 3.72 4.91
CA MET A 63 -6.35 5.04 5.33
C MET A 63 -6.32 5.97 4.11
N GLU A 64 -6.78 7.20 4.31
CA GLU A 64 -6.57 8.27 3.33
C GLU A 64 -5.11 8.73 3.42
N VAL A 65 -4.42 8.72 2.28
CA VAL A 65 -3.02 9.10 2.17
C VAL A 65 -2.91 10.17 1.10
N THR A 66 -2.30 11.29 1.47
CA THR A 66 -1.86 12.32 0.53
C THR A 66 -0.39 12.12 0.24
N MET A 67 -0.07 11.90 -1.03
CA MET A 67 1.29 11.79 -1.55
C MET A 67 1.63 13.11 -2.23
N GLU A 68 2.67 13.77 -1.72
CA GLU A 68 3.20 15.01 -2.29
C GLU A 68 4.25 14.67 -3.35
N PHE A 69 4.01 15.08 -4.60
CA PHE A 69 4.97 15.00 -5.68
C PHE A 69 5.36 16.43 -6.12
N PRO A 70 6.53 16.64 -6.75
CA PRO A 70 6.98 17.97 -7.15
C PRO A 70 5.98 18.76 -8.02
N GLU A 71 5.14 18.05 -8.79
CA GLU A 71 4.21 18.63 -9.75
C GLU A 71 2.75 18.59 -9.30
N ARG A 72 2.41 17.77 -8.28
CA ARG A 72 1.02 17.56 -7.83
C ARG A 72 0.94 16.85 -6.48
N ASP A 73 -0.16 17.09 -5.78
CA ASP A 73 -0.59 16.27 -4.66
C ASP A 73 -1.60 15.23 -5.14
N TYR A 74 -1.48 14.01 -4.62
CA TYR A 74 -2.40 12.93 -4.92
C TYR A 74 -2.94 12.32 -3.62
N THR A 75 -4.24 12.44 -3.42
CA THR A 75 -4.94 11.83 -2.28
C THR A 75 -5.65 10.56 -2.73
N ALA A 76 -5.39 9.45 -2.03
CA ALA A 76 -6.05 8.18 -2.27
C ALA A 76 -6.37 7.43 -0.98
N ILE A 77 -7.39 6.58 -1.05
CA ILE A 77 -7.74 5.64 0.01
C ILE A 77 -7.00 4.33 -0.28
N LEU A 78 -6.05 3.98 0.59
CA LEU A 78 -5.22 2.78 0.45
C LEU A 78 -5.57 1.74 1.53
N PRO A 79 -5.46 0.44 1.23
CA PRO A 79 -5.58 -0.59 2.26
C PRO A 79 -4.41 -0.49 3.24
N VAL A 80 -4.67 -0.72 4.53
CA VAL A 80 -3.62 -0.83 5.54
C VAL A 80 -3.29 -2.29 5.76
N LEU A 81 -2.01 -2.64 5.62
CA LEU A 81 -1.54 -4.00 5.78
C LEU A 81 -0.91 -4.20 7.16
N CYS A 82 -1.20 -5.33 7.80
CA CYS A 82 -0.53 -5.74 9.03
C CYS A 82 0.51 -6.80 8.69
N ARG A 83 1.77 -6.59 9.09
CA ARG A 83 2.86 -7.53 8.87
C ARG A 83 3.38 -8.06 10.20
N LYS A 84 3.52 -9.38 10.33
CA LYS A 84 4.22 -10.03 11.43
C LYS A 84 5.58 -10.53 10.94
N GLY A 85 6.63 -10.32 11.72
CA GLY A 85 7.96 -10.78 11.34
C GLY A 85 8.99 -10.66 12.45
N TRP A 86 10.23 -10.87 12.05
CA TRP A 86 11.40 -10.73 12.90
C TRP A 86 12.58 -10.18 12.10
N TYR A 87 13.53 -9.58 12.82
CA TYR A 87 14.85 -9.23 12.33
C TYR A 87 15.89 -9.86 13.26
N GLN A 88 16.98 -10.34 12.66
CA GLN A 88 18.15 -10.81 13.39
C GLN A 88 19.32 -9.96 12.93
N ASN A 89 20.08 -9.45 13.90
CA ASN A 89 21.31 -8.72 13.58
C ASN A 89 22.34 -9.68 12.98
N ASP A 90 23.04 -9.25 11.94
CA ASP A 90 24.10 -10.01 11.27
C ASP A 90 25.35 -10.25 12.14
#